data_AF-W6TUD8-F1
#
_entry.id   AF-W6TUD8-F1
#
_cell.length_a   1.000
_cell.length_b   1.000
_cell.length_c   1.000
_cell.angle_alpha   90.00
_cell.angle_beta   90.00
_cell.angle_gamma   90.00
#
_symmetry.space_group_name_H-M   'P 1'
#
loop_
_entity.id
_entity.type
_entity.pdbx_description
1 polymer ?
#
loop_
_entity_poly.entity_id
_entity_poly.type
_entity_poly.pdbx_seq_one_letter_code
_entity_poly.pdbx_strand_id
1 'polypeptide(L)'
;MSKIIFLNGCGSSGKTSIAKAIQHESPDLWLTFGVDTFIDMIPFGRQEPYLKFIPGKNEHDPIMHVESGPESVKLFSIMPQFAEMLADRRNNLIIDEVIFDEEALKAYAHHLVIQFIT
;
A
#
# COMPACT_ATOMS: atom_id res chain seq x y z
N MET A 1 21.64 2.36 -7.56
CA MET A 1 20.22 2.06 -7.86
C MET A 1 19.53 1.79 -6.54
N SER A 2 18.31 2.29 -6.36
CA SER A 2 17.42 1.86 -5.29
C SER A 2 16.89 0.46 -5.61
N LYS A 3 16.58 -0.30 -4.56
CA LYS A 3 15.86 -1.58 -4.66
C LYS A 3 14.42 -1.34 -4.20
N ILE A 4 13.46 -1.97 -4.87
CA ILE A 4 12.04 -1.86 -4.52
C ILE A 4 11.49 -3.27 -4.33
N ILE A 5 10.83 -3.49 -3.20
CA ILE A 5 10.05 -4.69 -2.90
C ILE A 5 8.59 -4.25 -2.83
N PHE A 6 7.74 -4.88 -3.63
CA PHE A 6 6.30 -4.60 -3.65
C PHE A 6 5.55 -5.79 -3.04
N LEU A 7 4.95 -5.60 -1.88
CA LEU A 7 4.17 -6.60 -1.17
C LEU A 7 2.68 -6.30 -1.38
N ASN A 8 1.96 -7.18 -2.08
CA ASN A 8 0.51 -7.04 -2.28
C ASN A 8 -0.23 -8.24 -1.70
N GLY A 9 -1.36 -8.00 -1.05
CA GLY A 9 -2.22 -9.06 -0.53
C GLY A 9 -3.32 -8.52 0.37
N CYS A 10 -4.26 -9.37 0.76
CA CYS A 10 -5.40 -8.97 1.60
C CYS A 10 -4.97 -8.45 2.98
N GLY A 11 -5.89 -7.76 3.67
CA GLY A 11 -5.69 -7.35 5.07
C GLY A 11 -5.26 -8.54 5.94
N SER A 12 -4.34 -8.30 6.88
CA SER A 12 -3.80 -9.31 7.80
C SER A 12 -3.05 -10.49 7.17
N SER A 13 -2.67 -10.45 5.89
CA SER A 13 -1.89 -11.53 5.24
C SER A 13 -0.42 -11.65 5.70
N GLY A 14 0.03 -10.79 6.61
CA GLY A 14 1.38 -10.84 7.18
C GLY A 14 2.44 -10.00 6.45
N LYS A 15 2.06 -9.19 5.45
CA LYS A 15 2.96 -8.31 4.68
C LYS A 15 3.82 -7.43 5.57
N THR A 16 3.21 -6.75 6.55
CA THR A 16 3.93 -5.87 7.48
C THR A 16 4.95 -6.63 8.33
N SER A 17 4.67 -7.89 8.69
CA SER A 17 5.62 -8.74 9.40
C SER A 17 6.81 -9.10 8.51
N ILE A 18 6.57 -9.41 7.23
CA ILE A 18 7.63 -9.65 6.24
C ILE A 18 8.48 -8.39 6.06
N ALA A 19 7.86 -7.22 5.90
CA ALA A 19 8.58 -5.95 5.75
C ALA A 19 9.50 -5.67 6.95
N LYS A 20 9.01 -5.87 8.17
CA LYS A 20 9.80 -5.73 9.41
C LYS A 20 10.94 -6.73 9.50
N ALA A 21 10.72 -7.98 9.09
CA ALA A 21 11.77 -8.99 9.04
C ALA A 21 12.88 -8.60 8.04
N ILE A 22 12.51 -8.10 6.85
CA ILE A 22 13.48 -7.60 5.86
C ILE A 22 14.29 -6.43 6.44
N GLN A 23 13.63 -5.46 7.07
CA GLN A 23 14.32 -4.34 7.73
C GLN A 23 15.27 -4.79 8.84
N HIS A 24 14.93 -5.85 9.58
CA HIS A 24 15.73 -6.36 10.68
C HIS A 24 16.95 -7.16 10.20
N GLU A 25 16.77 -8.01 9.20
CA GLU A 25 17.79 -8.96 8.73
C GLU A 25 18.71 -8.38 7.64
N SER A 26 18.28 -7.32 6.94
CA SER A 26 19.05 -6.74 5.84
C SER A 26 20.19 -5.84 6.33
N PRO A 27 21.38 -5.91 5.73
CA PRO A 27 22.44 -4.92 5.95
C PRO A 27 22.15 -3.56 5.30
N ASP A 28 21.18 -3.48 4.38
CA ASP A 28 20.78 -2.24 3.71
C ASP A 28 19.67 -1.52 4.49
N LEU A 29 19.58 -0.19 4.35
CA LEU A 29 18.47 0.59 4.90
C LEU A 29 17.24 0.49 4.00
N TRP A 30 16.09 0.13 4.59
CA TRP A 30 14.80 0.00 3.90
C TRP A 30 13.74 0.91 4.54
N LEU A 31 13.13 1.78 3.73
CA LEU A 31 11.95 2.53 4.11
C LEU A 31 10.70 1.72 3.75
N THR A 32 9.75 1.63 4.68
CA THR A 32 8.48 0.96 4.44
C THR A 32 7.35 1.97 4.52
N PHE A 33 6.47 1.95 3.53
CA PHE A 33 5.16 2.60 3.61
C PHE A 33 4.12 1.74 2.91
N GLY A 34 2.85 1.97 3.22
CA GLY A 34 1.75 1.22 2.65
C GLY A 34 0.43 1.97 2.73
N VAL A 35 -0.66 1.30 2.37
CA VAL A 35 -2.01 1.88 2.46
C VAL A 35 -2.31 2.39 3.87
N ASP A 36 -1.90 1.64 4.91
CA ASP A 36 -2.10 2.00 6.31
C ASP A 36 -1.34 3.30 6.68
N THR A 37 -0.14 3.51 6.13
CA THR A 37 0.64 4.75 6.35
C THR A 37 -0.11 5.99 5.86
N PHE A 38 -0.86 5.87 4.76
CA PHE A 38 -1.65 6.97 4.21
C PHE A 38 -2.99 7.11 4.95
N ILE A 39 -3.60 5.99 5.37
CA ILE A 39 -4.80 6.02 6.22
C ILE A 39 -4.53 6.75 7.54
N ASP A 40 -3.35 6.55 8.15
CA ASP A 40 -2.96 7.23 9.38
C ASP A 40 -2.83 8.77 9.23
N MET A 41 -2.76 9.30 8.00
CA MET A 41 -2.78 10.74 7.74
C MET A 41 -4.19 11.33 7.76
N ILE A 42 -5.22 10.50 7.63
CA ILE A 42 -6.63 10.93 7.66
C ILE A 42 -6.95 11.44 9.06
N PRO A 43 -7.65 12.58 9.22
CA PRO A 43 -7.98 13.11 10.53
C PRO A 43 -8.72 12.08 11.40
N PHE A 44 -8.23 11.90 12.63
CA PHE A 44 -8.79 10.94 13.57
C PHE A 44 -10.31 11.13 13.74
N GLY A 45 -11.05 10.02 13.70
CA GLY A 45 -12.51 10.02 13.78
C GLY A 45 -13.23 10.53 12.53
N ARG A 46 -12.52 10.83 11.44
CA ARG A 46 -13.08 11.29 10.15
C ARG A 46 -12.66 10.38 8.99
N GLN A 47 -13.00 9.10 9.12
CA GLN A 47 -12.84 8.10 8.07
C GLN A 47 -13.60 8.51 6.80
N GLU A 48 -14.80 9.06 6.93
CA GLU A 48 -15.53 9.63 5.78
C GLU A 48 -15.12 11.09 5.50
N PRO A 49 -15.04 11.49 4.22
CA PRO A 49 -15.44 10.76 3.01
C PRO A 49 -14.30 9.97 2.34
N TYR A 50 -13.27 9.55 3.09
CA TYR A 50 -12.17 8.73 2.55
C TYR A 50 -12.57 7.26 2.44
N LEU A 51 -12.87 6.60 3.56
CA LEU A 51 -13.12 5.17 3.61
C LEU A 51 -14.41 4.88 4.37
N LYS A 52 -15.14 3.87 3.88
CA LYS A 52 -16.27 3.27 4.59
C LYS A 52 -15.99 1.79 4.82
N PHE A 53 -16.16 1.36 6.07
CA PHE A 53 -16.11 -0.05 6.45
C PHE A 53 -17.53 -0.57 6.59
N ILE A 54 -17.95 -1.39 5.63
CA ILE A 54 -19.31 -1.87 5.50
C ILE A 54 -19.33 -3.35 5.91
N PRO A 55 -20.00 -3.71 7.02
CA PRO A 55 -20.23 -5.10 7.38
C PRO A 55 -21.06 -5.79 6.31
N GLY A 56 -20.63 -6.98 5.92
CA GLY A 56 -21.32 -7.87 4.99
C GLY A 56 -21.28 -9.31 5.46
N LYS A 57 -21.85 -10.20 4.65
CA LYS A 57 -21.83 -11.65 4.90
C LYS A 57 -21.67 -12.37 3.56
N ASN A 58 -20.72 -13.28 3.47
CA ASN A 58 -20.66 -14.24 2.36
C ASN A 58 -21.37 -15.55 2.78
N GLU A 59 -21.34 -16.58 1.92
CA GLU A 59 -22.03 -17.85 2.19
C GLU A 59 -21.58 -18.55 3.49
N HIS A 60 -20.38 -18.25 3.99
CA HIS A 60 -19.76 -18.96 5.10
C HIS A 60 -19.51 -18.09 6.34
N ASP A 61 -19.13 -16.82 6.18
CA ASP A 61 -18.59 -15.97 7.23
C ASP A 61 -19.00 -14.50 7.11
N PRO A 62 -18.97 -13.74 8.22
CA PRO A 62 -19.00 -12.28 8.19
C PRO A 62 -17.80 -11.75 7.40
N ILE A 63 -18.04 -10.73 6.57
CA ILE A 63 -16.99 -10.03 5.82
C ILE A 63 -17.07 -8.53 6.07
N MET A 64 -15.97 -7.83 5.84
CA MET A 64 -15.92 -6.37 5.84
C MET A 64 -15.56 -5.90 4.44
N HIS A 65 -16.43 -5.08 3.85
CA HIS A 65 -16.14 -4.39 2.60
C HIS A 65 -15.55 -3.02 2.92
N VAL A 66 -14.51 -2.64 2.19
CA VAL A 66 -13.96 -1.29 2.24
C VAL A 66 -14.37 -0.60 0.95
N GLU A 67 -15.12 0.49 1.08
CA GLU A 67 -15.42 1.37 -0.05
C GLU A 67 -14.56 2.61 0.01
N SER A 68 -13.91 2.91 -1.11
CA SER A 68 -13.14 4.12 -1.32
C SER A 68 -14.05 5.26 -1.80
N GLY A 69 -14.11 6.33 -1.02
CA GLY A 69 -14.76 7.58 -1.42
C GLY A 69 -13.85 8.47 -2.27
N PRO A 70 -14.36 9.60 -2.78
CA PRO A 70 -13.59 10.47 -3.69
C PRO A 70 -12.29 11.01 -3.09
N GLU A 71 -12.24 11.23 -1.78
CA GLU A 71 -11.03 11.74 -1.11
C GLU A 71 -9.97 10.65 -0.91
N SER A 72 -10.34 9.37 -0.81
CA SER A 72 -9.34 8.30 -0.77
C SER A 72 -8.71 8.07 -2.12
N VAL A 73 -9.46 8.23 -3.22
CA VAL A 73 -8.89 8.18 -4.58
C VAL A 73 -7.81 9.24 -4.74
N LYS A 74 -8.07 10.49 -4.32
CA LYS A 74 -7.05 11.54 -4.35
C LYS A 74 -5.83 11.18 -3.51
N LEU A 75 -6.05 10.71 -2.27
CA LEU A 75 -4.98 10.34 -1.34
C LEU A 75 -4.10 9.21 -1.86
N PHE A 76 -4.70 8.12 -2.34
CA PHE A 76 -3.96 6.93 -2.76
C PHE A 76 -3.36 7.07 -4.17
N SER A 77 -3.95 7.90 -5.05
CA SER A 77 -3.40 8.13 -6.40
C SER A 77 -1.98 8.71 -6.40
N ILE A 78 -1.55 9.35 -5.30
CA ILE A 78 -0.20 9.92 -5.17
C ILE A 78 0.85 8.88 -4.78
N MET A 79 0.45 7.71 -4.26
CA MET A 79 1.39 6.75 -3.69
C MET A 79 2.46 6.26 -4.69
N PRO A 80 2.14 5.97 -5.98
CA PRO A 80 3.16 5.66 -6.99
C PRO A 80 4.19 6.78 -7.20
N GLN A 81 3.75 8.04 -7.20
CA GLN A 81 4.62 9.21 -7.36
C GLN A 81 5.48 9.43 -6.12
N PHE A 82 4.91 9.22 -4.93
CA PHE A 82 5.66 9.27 -3.68
C PHE A 82 6.77 8.21 -3.65
N ALA A 83 6.47 6.99 -4.12
CA ALA A 83 7.45 5.92 -4.28
C ALA A 83 8.59 6.34 -5.22
N GLU A 84 8.25 6.89 -6.38
CA GLU A 84 9.22 7.40 -7.37
C GLU A 84 10.12 8.47 -6.75
N MET A 85 9.56 9.46 -6.06
CA MET A 85 10.32 10.52 -5.41
C MET A 85 11.34 9.99 -4.39
N LEU A 86 10.98 8.97 -3.61
CA LEU A 86 11.90 8.35 -2.66
C LEU A 86 12.97 7.52 -3.38
N ALA A 87 12.59 6.79 -4.43
CA ALA A 87 13.50 5.97 -5.22
C ALA A 87 14.53 6.83 -5.99
N ASP A 88 14.14 7.98 -6.52
CA ASP A 88 15.01 8.97 -7.17
C ASP A 88 16.10 9.50 -6.23
N ARG A 89 15.79 9.56 -4.93
CA ARG A 89 16.75 9.90 -3.87
C ARG A 89 17.58 8.71 -3.40
N ARG A 90 17.50 7.58 -4.09
CA ARG A 90 18.25 6.33 -3.86
C ARG A 90 17.91 5.63 -2.54
N ASN A 91 16.68 5.78 -2.04
CA ASN A 91 16.19 4.99 -0.91
C ASN A 91 15.74 3.61 -1.39
N ASN A 92 16.05 2.54 -0.64
CA ASN A 92 15.42 1.25 -0.87
C ASN A 92 14.03 1.24 -0.22
N LEU A 93 13.05 0.68 -0.92
CA LEU A 93 11.64 0.76 -0.55
C LEU A 93 11.01 -0.62 -0.38
N ILE A 94 10.19 -0.75 0.64
CA ILE A 94 9.18 -1.80 0.76
C ILE A 94 7.82 -1.11 0.69
N ILE A 95 7.02 -1.49 -0.31
CA ILE A 95 5.67 -0.94 -0.53
C ILE A 95 4.68 -2.01 -0.10
N ASP A 96 3.98 -1.79 1.02
CA ASP A 96 3.02 -2.71 1.65
C ASP A 96 1.58 -2.34 1.25
N GLU A 97 1.09 -2.95 0.17
CA GLU A 97 -0.11 -2.52 -0.54
C GLU A 97 -1.29 -3.50 -0.46
N VAL A 98 -2.47 -2.92 -0.70
CA VAL A 98 -3.71 -3.64 -1.00
C VAL A 98 -4.26 -3.07 -2.30
N ILE A 99 -3.85 -3.66 -3.43
CA ILE A 99 -4.31 -3.21 -4.74
C ILE A 99 -5.76 -3.65 -4.97
N PHE A 100 -6.64 -2.67 -5.15
CA PHE A 100 -8.08 -2.89 -5.35
C PHE A 100 -8.48 -3.02 -6.83
N ASP A 101 -7.71 -2.42 -7.75
CA ASP A 101 -8.01 -2.40 -9.17
C ASP A 101 -6.75 -2.40 -10.06
N GLU A 102 -6.97 -2.64 -11.36
CA GLU A 102 -5.91 -2.72 -12.36
C GLU A 102 -5.25 -1.34 -12.63
N GLU A 103 -5.99 -0.25 -12.47
CA GLU A 103 -5.49 1.10 -12.74
C GLU A 103 -4.41 1.49 -11.72
N ALA A 104 -4.62 1.19 -10.44
CA ALA A 104 -3.66 1.39 -9.37
C ALA A 104 -2.36 0.60 -9.62
N LEU A 105 -2.47 -0.66 -10.05
CA LEU A 105 -1.30 -1.47 -10.39
C LEU A 105 -0.53 -0.90 -11.58
N LYS A 106 -1.24 -0.48 -12.64
CA LYS A 106 -0.64 0.15 -13.81
C LYS A 106 0.06 1.45 -13.45
N ALA A 107 -0.48 2.24 -12.53
CA ALA A 107 0.16 3.46 -12.06
C ALA A 107 1.52 3.16 -11.38
N TYR A 108 1.58 2.17 -10.49
CA TYR A 108 2.85 1.72 -9.91
C TYR A 108 3.84 1.21 -10.96
N ALA A 109 3.39 0.38 -11.89
CA ALA A 109 4.25 -0.14 -12.96
C ALA A 109 4.82 0.98 -13.85
N HIS A 110 4.01 2.01 -14.15
CA HIS A 110 4.42 3.18 -14.92
C HIS A 110 5.50 4.00 -14.20
N HIS A 111 5.31 4.27 -12.91
CA HIS A 111 6.24 5.11 -12.13
C HIS A 111 7.53 4.40 -11.71
N LEU A 112 7.49 3.08 -11.50
CA LEU A 112 8.60 2.37 -10.84
C LEU A 112 9.37 1.42 -11.76
N VAL A 113 9.01 1.29 -13.04
CA VAL A 113 9.62 0.34 -14.00
C VAL A 113 9.83 -1.03 -13.32
N ILE A 114 8.77 -1.54 -12.70
CA ILE A 114 8.85 -2.72 -11.82
C ILE A 114 9.05 -3.97 -12.67
N GLN A 115 10.13 -4.71 -12.43
CA GLN A 115 10.21 -6.13 -12.80
C GLN A 115 9.46 -6.93 -11.74
N PHE A 116 8.31 -7.51 -12.09
CA PHE A 116 7.52 -8.34 -11.19
C PHE A 116 8.30 -9.61 -10.82
N ILE A 117 8.42 -9.89 -9.51
CA ILE A 117 8.74 -11.23 -9.01
C ILE A 117 7.44 -11.79 -8.45
N THR A 118 6.82 -12.67 -9.23
CA THR A 118 5.64 -13.47 -8.84
C THR A 118 6.06 -14.78 -8.23
#